data_AF-A0A0B6X7L2-F1
#
_entry.id   AF-A0A0B6X7L2-F1
#
_cell.length_a   1.000
_cell.length_b   1.000
_cell.length_c   1.000
_cell.angle_alpha   90.00
_cell.angle_beta   90.00
_cell.angle_gamma   90.00
#
_symmetry.space_group_name_H-M   'P 1'
#
loop_
_entity.id
_entity.type
_entity.pdbx_description
1 polymer ?
#
loop_
_entity_poly.entity_id
_entity_poly.type
_entity_poly.pdbx_seq_one_letter_code
_entity_poly.pdbx_strand_id
1 'polypeptide(L)'
;MCAAATARRQARQQKRMGSQKECLLRHPGLADQVVNIGDYPAQAGVKVGTRLNYLPYLERHTASRNVMPWLASSADLEALDWEVIVKTPEIHKQVEYRLVLDKYTCSSSRNADPEYEKWTVSEPHQSMLIDSNLDFNVPRFDWVDNHAAKPNEFSVHFSNQSPEAREKLSAITDKKLTITVKGIEYPLGHHTPDSDYHHPRYQGSEAEKIGGLVKAQFGTLRFHFKWHD
;
A
#
# COMPACT_ATOMS: atom_id res chain seq x y z
N MET A 1 3.87 -30.02 12.68
CA MET A 1 3.23 -28.99 11.84
C MET A 1 2.66 -27.92 12.76
N CYS A 2 3.33 -26.77 12.89
CA CYS A 2 2.84 -25.66 13.70
C CYS A 2 1.87 -24.82 12.85
N ALA A 3 0.63 -24.70 13.30
CA ALA A 3 -0.35 -23.79 12.72
C ALA A 3 0.06 -22.35 13.04
N ALA A 4 0.19 -21.53 12.01
CA ALA A 4 0.38 -20.09 12.15
C ALA A 4 -0.84 -19.50 12.86
N ALA A 5 -0.64 -18.94 14.05
CA ALA A 5 -1.69 -18.20 14.76
C ALA A 5 -2.02 -16.94 13.96
N THR A 6 -3.11 -16.97 13.21
CA THR A 6 -3.67 -15.78 12.56
C THR A 6 -4.13 -14.83 13.66
N ALA A 7 -3.44 -13.70 13.82
CA ALA A 7 -3.80 -12.67 14.79
C ALA A 7 -5.23 -12.18 14.52
N ARG A 8 -6.15 -12.49 15.45
CA ARG A 8 -7.57 -12.08 15.39
C ARG A 8 -7.66 -10.58 15.58
N ARG A 9 -8.11 -9.83 14.57
CA ARG A 9 -8.40 -8.39 14.68
C ARG A 9 -9.62 -8.20 15.58
N GLN A 10 -9.49 -7.41 16.64
CA GLN A 10 -10.57 -7.04 17.55
C GLN A 10 -10.50 -5.54 17.80
N ALA A 11 -11.61 -4.82 17.61
CA ALA A 11 -11.73 -3.43 18.03
C ALA A 11 -12.50 -3.38 19.36
N ARG A 12 -12.08 -2.54 20.31
CA ARG A 12 -12.70 -2.45 21.64
C ARG A 12 -13.19 -1.03 21.89
N GLN A 13 -14.46 -0.90 22.25
CA GLN A 13 -15.07 0.35 22.73
C GLN A 13 -15.40 0.20 24.22
N GLN A 14 -15.41 1.30 24.97
CA GLN A 14 -15.74 1.26 26.39
C GLN A 14 -16.73 2.39 26.72
N LYS A 15 -17.64 2.10 27.64
CA LYS A 15 -18.50 3.11 28.27
C LYS A 15 -18.32 3.01 29.78
N ARG A 16 -18.31 4.16 30.48
CA ARG A 16 -18.17 4.21 31.94
C ARG A 16 -19.50 4.68 32.53
N MET A 17 -20.21 3.77 33.19
CA MET A 17 -21.45 4.06 33.90
C MET A 17 -21.22 3.80 35.40
N GLY A 18 -21.06 4.85 36.20
CA GLY A 18 -20.79 4.73 37.64
C GLY A 18 -19.47 3.99 37.96
N SER A 19 -19.53 3.00 38.87
CA SER A 19 -18.36 2.22 39.32
C SER A 19 -18.04 1.00 38.44
N GLN A 20 -18.89 0.66 37.48
CA GLN A 20 -18.70 -0.51 36.61
C GLN A 20 -18.08 -0.11 35.26
N LYS A 21 -17.04 -0.85 34.85
CA LYS A 21 -16.39 -0.70 33.54
C LYS A 21 -16.93 -1.78 32.61
N GLU A 22 -17.57 -1.37 31.53
CA GLU A 22 -18.10 -2.25 30.50
C GLU A 22 -17.35 -2.02 29.20
N CYS A 23 -17.07 -3.09 28.45
CA CYS A 23 -16.48 -2.96 27.13
C CYS A 23 -17.28 -3.70 26.08
N LEU A 24 -17.28 -3.13 24.88
CA LEU A 24 -17.86 -3.68 23.69
C LEU A 24 -16.73 -4.15 22.76
N LEU A 25 -16.78 -5.41 22.35
CA LEU A 25 -15.84 -6.00 21.41
C LEU A 25 -16.50 -6.04 20.04
N ARG A 26 -15.87 -5.39 19.06
CA ARG A 26 -16.29 -5.40 17.66
C ARG A 26 -15.32 -6.29 16.89
N HIS A 27 -15.82 -7.44 16.47
CA HIS A 27 -15.13 -8.26 15.49
C HIS A 27 -15.42 -7.70 14.09
N PRO A 28 -14.40 -7.37 13.29
CA PRO A 28 -14.62 -7.03 11.89
C PRO A 28 -15.22 -8.27 11.22
N GLY A 29 -16.44 -8.13 10.70
CA GLY A 29 -17.07 -9.18 9.91
C GLY A 29 -16.18 -9.48 8.72
N LEU A 30 -15.61 -10.68 8.68
CA LEU A 30 -14.93 -11.18 7.48
C LEU A 30 -15.99 -11.87 6.63
N ALA A 31 -15.96 -11.63 5.32
CA ALA A 31 -16.67 -12.50 4.39
C ALA A 31 -16.14 -13.94 4.58
N ASP A 32 -17.05 -14.92 4.52
CA ASP A 32 -16.73 -16.35 4.61
C ASP A 32 -16.27 -16.86 5.99
N GLN A 33 -16.64 -16.20 7.09
CA GLN A 33 -16.35 -16.72 8.42
C GLN A 33 -17.10 -18.05 8.67
N VAL A 34 -16.38 -19.09 9.08
CA VAL A 34 -16.95 -20.40 9.44
C VAL A 34 -16.89 -20.57 10.96
N VAL A 35 -17.99 -21.00 11.56
CA VAL A 35 -18.04 -21.35 13.00
C VAL A 35 -17.23 -22.63 13.26
N ASN A 36 -16.21 -22.56 14.10
CA ASN A 36 -15.41 -23.72 14.50
C ASN A 36 -15.78 -24.24 15.89
N ILE A 37 -15.33 -25.45 16.20
CA ILE A 37 -15.44 -26.02 17.54
C ILE A 37 -14.72 -25.10 18.53
N GLY A 38 -15.41 -24.73 19.61
CA GLY A 38 -14.90 -23.83 20.64
C GLY A 38 -15.09 -22.35 20.33
N ASP A 39 -15.52 -21.97 19.12
CA ASP A 39 -15.91 -20.58 18.84
C ASP A 39 -17.17 -20.23 19.62
N TYR A 40 -17.30 -18.96 20.01
CA TYR A 40 -18.44 -18.49 20.81
C TYR A 40 -19.82 -18.78 20.16
N PRO A 41 -20.02 -18.60 18.84
CA PRO A 41 -21.27 -19.03 18.20
C PRO A 41 -21.56 -20.51 18.44
N ALA A 42 -20.55 -21.39 18.42
CA ALA A 42 -20.72 -22.81 18.71
C ALA A 42 -21.20 -23.06 20.14
N GLN A 43 -20.67 -22.28 21.10
CA GLN A 43 -21.08 -22.33 22.51
C GLN A 43 -22.49 -21.75 22.72
N ALA A 44 -22.89 -20.77 21.91
CA ALA A 44 -24.22 -20.19 21.89
C ALA A 44 -25.25 -21.01 21.08
N GLY A 45 -24.88 -22.21 20.63
CA GLY A 45 -25.78 -23.15 19.93
C GLY A 45 -25.82 -23.01 18.40
N VAL A 46 -25.01 -22.14 17.81
CA VAL A 46 -24.84 -22.08 16.34
C VAL A 46 -24.05 -23.29 15.90
N LYS A 47 -24.56 -24.02 14.90
CA LYS A 47 -23.93 -25.24 14.42
C LYS A 47 -22.50 -24.98 13.93
N VAL A 48 -21.55 -25.79 14.37
CA VAL A 48 -20.18 -25.81 13.83
C VAL A 48 -20.23 -26.06 12.32
N GLY A 49 -19.45 -25.31 11.55
CA GLY A 49 -19.45 -25.32 10.09
C GLY A 49 -20.40 -24.30 9.46
N THR A 50 -21.22 -23.60 10.24
CA THR A 50 -22.09 -22.53 9.73
C THR A 50 -21.25 -21.40 9.15
N ARG A 51 -21.53 -21.02 7.90
CA ARG A 51 -20.96 -19.84 7.27
C ARG A 51 -21.75 -18.60 7.68
N LEU A 52 -21.07 -17.63 8.26
CA LEU A 52 -21.66 -16.35 8.66
C LEU A 52 -21.31 -15.30 7.61
N ASN A 53 -22.34 -14.73 6.97
CA ASN A 53 -22.19 -13.58 6.10
C ASN A 53 -22.64 -12.32 6.85
N TYR A 54 -21.66 -11.45 7.14
CA TYR A 54 -21.77 -10.03 7.50
C TYR A 54 -22.79 -9.60 8.57
N LEU A 55 -22.28 -9.21 9.74
CA LEU A 55 -22.55 -7.97 10.49
C LEU A 55 -21.51 -7.93 11.64
N PRO A 56 -21.05 -6.76 12.11
CA PRO A 56 -20.24 -6.70 13.33
C PRO A 56 -21.08 -7.27 14.49
N TYR A 57 -20.72 -8.46 14.99
CA TYR A 57 -21.31 -8.94 16.24
C TYR A 57 -20.69 -8.12 17.38
N LEU A 58 -21.56 -7.49 18.17
CA LEU A 58 -21.19 -6.67 19.32
C LEU A 58 -21.28 -7.57 20.56
N GLU A 59 -20.15 -7.85 21.20
CA GLU A 59 -20.13 -8.56 22.48
C GLU A 59 -19.93 -7.57 23.63
N ARG A 60 -20.83 -7.58 24.61
CA ARG A 60 -20.67 -6.80 25.85
C ARG A 60 -20.00 -7.67 26.90
N HIS A 61 -18.94 -7.17 27.51
CA HIS A 61 -18.24 -7.86 28.58
C HIS A 61 -18.10 -7.01 29.84
N THR A 62 -18.03 -7.69 30.98
CA THR A 62 -17.55 -7.10 32.23
C THR A 62 -16.05 -6.77 32.14
N ALA A 63 -15.54 -5.99 33.09
CA ALA A 63 -14.11 -5.74 33.25
C ALA A 63 -13.26 -7.03 33.33
N SER A 64 -13.84 -8.10 33.84
CA SER A 64 -13.22 -9.43 33.98
C SER A 64 -13.35 -10.30 32.73
N ARG A 65 -13.87 -9.76 31.62
CA ARG A 65 -14.10 -10.43 30.32
C ARG A 65 -15.25 -11.44 30.27
N ASN A 66 -16.08 -11.50 31.31
CA ASN A 66 -17.29 -12.33 31.27
C ASN A 66 -18.32 -11.69 30.34
N VAL A 67 -18.95 -12.49 29.47
CA VAL A 67 -19.99 -12.03 28.56
C VAL A 67 -21.24 -11.63 29.35
N MET A 68 -21.83 -10.49 29.00
CA MET A 68 -23.07 -9.99 29.57
C MET A 68 -24.21 -10.13 28.57
N PRO A 69 -25.39 -10.65 28.97
CA PRO A 69 -26.57 -10.64 28.11
C PRO A 69 -27.00 -9.20 27.81
N TRP A 70 -27.40 -8.94 26.57
CA TRP A 70 -27.84 -7.62 26.10
C TRP A 70 -29.18 -7.72 25.36
N LEU A 71 -30.10 -6.83 25.72
CA LEU A 71 -31.31 -6.50 24.98
C LEU A 71 -31.08 -5.11 24.37
N ALA A 72 -30.94 -5.03 23.06
CA ALA A 72 -30.72 -3.76 22.38
C ALA A 72 -31.91 -2.82 22.61
N SER A 73 -31.66 -1.64 23.18
CA SER A 73 -32.61 -0.53 23.18
C SER A 73 -32.33 0.41 22.00
N SER A 74 -33.31 1.27 21.65
CA SER A 74 -33.13 2.25 20.58
C SER A 74 -31.97 3.23 20.82
N ALA A 75 -31.68 3.56 22.08
CA ALA A 75 -30.55 4.41 22.46
C ALA A 75 -29.18 3.73 22.23
N ASP A 76 -29.13 2.40 22.27
CA ASP A 76 -27.89 1.66 22.06
C ASP A 76 -27.52 1.54 20.57
N LEU A 77 -28.50 1.67 19.66
CA LEU A 77 -28.28 1.62 18.21
C LEU A 77 -27.52 2.84 17.68
N GLU A 78 -27.70 4.00 18.31
CA GLU A 78 -27.08 5.25 17.87
C GLU A 78 -25.62 5.39 18.34
N ALA A 79 -25.20 4.55 19.30
CA ALA A 79 -23.84 4.51 19.86
C ALA A 79 -23.28 5.86 20.36
N LEU A 80 -24.15 6.84 20.64
CA LEU A 80 -23.77 8.23 20.96
C LEU A 80 -23.00 8.41 22.27
N ASP A 81 -23.05 7.41 23.17
CA ASP A 81 -22.44 7.46 24.50
C ASP A 81 -21.13 6.65 24.62
N TRP A 82 -20.57 6.17 23.50
CA TRP A 82 -19.40 5.28 23.50
C TRP A 82 -18.13 6.00 23.07
N GLU A 83 -17.04 5.79 23.83
CA GLU A 83 -15.71 6.33 23.49
C GLU A 83 -14.82 5.21 22.91
N VAL A 84 -14.10 5.53 21.83
CA VAL A 84 -13.14 4.61 21.19
C VAL A 84 -11.81 4.66 21.94
N ILE A 85 -11.58 3.68 22.81
CA ILE A 85 -10.37 3.63 23.68
C ILE A 85 -9.16 3.01 22.97
N VAL A 86 -9.37 2.23 21.91
CA VAL A 86 -8.30 1.68 21.09
C VAL A 86 -8.66 1.87 19.62
N LYS A 87 -8.08 2.90 18.99
CA LYS A 87 -7.76 2.76 17.57
C LYS A 87 -6.75 1.63 17.54
N THR A 88 -7.11 0.50 16.93
CA THR A 88 -6.14 -0.53 16.54
C THR A 88 -4.89 0.22 16.06
N PRO A 89 -3.64 -0.15 16.43
CA PRO A 89 -2.52 0.31 15.62
C PRO A 89 -2.94 -0.03 14.21
N GLU A 90 -2.92 0.97 13.34
CA GLU A 90 -3.07 0.72 11.92
C GLU A 90 -2.14 -0.47 11.68
N ILE A 91 -2.73 -1.63 11.35
CA ILE A 91 -1.93 -2.58 10.61
C ILE A 91 -1.62 -1.73 9.41
N HIS A 92 -0.40 -1.17 9.38
CA HIS A 92 0.20 -0.70 8.17
C HIS A 92 0.03 -1.92 7.27
N LYS A 93 -1.07 -1.94 6.49
CA LYS A 93 -1.08 -2.67 5.24
C LYS A 93 0.23 -2.21 4.67
N GLN A 94 1.17 -3.11 4.46
CA GLN A 94 2.29 -2.80 3.58
C GLN A 94 1.60 -2.27 2.32
N VAL A 95 1.58 -0.94 2.18
CA VAL A 95 0.87 -0.30 1.10
C VAL A 95 1.83 -0.44 -0.04
N GLU A 96 1.73 -1.58 -0.71
CA GLU A 96 2.51 -1.87 -1.89
C GLU A 96 1.84 -1.17 -3.06
N TYR A 97 2.55 -0.21 -3.64
CA TYR A 97 2.13 0.43 -4.86
C TYR A 97 2.84 -0.21 -6.04
N ARG A 98 2.08 -0.52 -7.09
CA ARG A 98 2.52 -1.31 -8.22
C ARG A 98 2.14 -0.63 -9.53
N LEU A 99 3.07 -0.65 -10.45
CA LEU A 99 2.91 -0.16 -11.81
C LEU A 99 3.65 -1.10 -12.74
N VAL A 100 2.99 -1.53 -13.81
CA VAL A 100 3.56 -2.42 -14.82
C VAL A 100 3.46 -1.74 -16.17
N LEU A 101 4.62 -1.53 -16.80
CA LEU A 101 4.75 -0.86 -18.09
C LEU A 101 5.55 -1.73 -19.05
N ASP A 102 5.03 -1.90 -20.25
CA ASP A 102 5.84 -2.38 -21.37
C ASP A 102 6.52 -1.18 -22.03
N LYS A 103 7.84 -1.27 -22.22
CA LYS A 103 8.68 -0.30 -22.89
C LYS A 103 9.11 -0.86 -24.24
N TYR A 104 8.80 -0.14 -25.32
CA TYR A 104 9.10 -0.53 -26.70
C TYR A 104 10.33 0.18 -27.25
N THR A 105 10.48 1.46 -26.94
CA THR A 105 11.60 2.31 -27.36
C THR A 105 11.74 3.51 -26.42
N CYS A 106 12.71 4.37 -26.65
CA CYS A 106 12.93 5.62 -25.91
C CYS A 106 13.41 6.71 -26.88
N SER A 107 13.10 7.97 -26.57
CA SER A 107 13.78 9.10 -27.19
C SER A 107 15.08 9.40 -26.44
N SER A 108 16.13 9.80 -27.16
CA SER A 108 17.34 10.37 -26.56
C SER A 108 17.43 11.83 -26.94
N SER A 109 17.66 12.70 -25.97
CA SER A 109 17.97 14.11 -26.18
C SER A 109 19.32 14.43 -25.56
N ARG A 110 20.20 15.04 -26.36
CA ARG A 110 21.32 15.81 -25.82
C ARG A 110 20.77 17.18 -25.48
N ASN A 111 20.85 17.56 -24.21
CA ASN A 111 20.50 18.92 -23.84
C ASN A 111 21.50 19.89 -24.49
N ALA A 112 21.18 21.19 -24.51
CA ALA A 112 22.14 22.22 -24.95
C ALA A 112 23.44 22.20 -24.11
N ASP A 113 23.35 21.64 -22.91
CA ASP A 113 24.47 21.33 -22.05
C ASP A 113 25.10 19.97 -22.43
N PRO A 114 26.33 19.95 -22.96
CA PRO A 114 27.01 18.71 -23.38
C PRO A 114 27.36 17.79 -22.20
N GLU A 115 27.21 18.25 -20.95
CA GLU A 115 27.45 17.45 -19.76
C GLU A 115 26.30 16.48 -19.43
N TYR A 116 25.18 16.50 -20.18
CA TYR A 116 23.99 15.72 -19.89
C TYR A 116 23.41 15.05 -21.15
N GLU A 117 23.25 13.72 -21.09
CA GLU A 117 22.48 12.95 -22.07
C GLU A 117 21.28 12.30 -21.39
N LYS A 118 20.09 12.48 -21.97
CA LYS A 118 18.83 12.03 -21.37
C LYS A 118 18.09 11.06 -22.30
N TRP A 119 17.63 9.95 -21.73
CA TRP A 119 16.76 8.98 -22.39
C TRP A 119 15.40 8.98 -21.72
N THR A 120 14.34 9.02 -22.54
CA THR A 120 12.98 9.24 -22.08
C THR A 120 12.02 8.22 -22.65
N VAL A 121 11.13 7.74 -21.77
CA VAL A 121 9.97 6.92 -22.10
C VAL A 121 8.73 7.66 -21.62
N SER A 122 8.02 8.33 -22.53
CA SER A 122 6.85 9.17 -22.22
C SER A 122 5.69 8.98 -23.19
N GLU A 123 5.95 8.61 -24.43
CA GLU A 123 4.95 8.61 -25.48
C GLU A 123 4.18 7.28 -25.59
N PRO A 124 2.93 7.28 -26.10
CA PRO A 124 2.14 6.06 -26.31
C PRO A 124 2.80 5.03 -27.23
N HIS A 125 3.69 5.46 -28.14
CA HIS A 125 4.46 4.56 -29.00
C HIS A 125 5.76 4.06 -28.34
N GLN A 126 6.15 4.65 -27.20
CA GLN A 126 7.33 4.27 -26.43
C GLN A 126 7.00 3.30 -25.30
N SER A 127 5.79 3.38 -24.76
CA SER A 127 5.34 2.49 -23.69
C SER A 127 3.85 2.23 -23.68
N MET A 128 3.45 1.17 -22.98
CA MET A 128 2.06 0.80 -22.74
C MET A 128 1.85 0.41 -21.27
N LEU A 129 0.84 0.99 -20.65
CA LEU A 129 0.38 0.57 -19.33
C LEU A 129 -0.26 -0.81 -19.40
N ILE A 130 0.24 -1.73 -18.58
CA ILE A 130 -0.29 -3.10 -18.46
C ILE A 130 -1.18 -3.22 -17.22
N ASP A 131 -0.71 -2.71 -16.08
CA ASP A 131 -1.41 -2.78 -14.81
C ASP A 131 -0.92 -1.67 -13.87
N SER A 132 -1.81 -1.16 -13.02
CA SER A 132 -1.47 -0.17 -12.00
C SER A 132 -2.52 -0.16 -10.90
N ASN A 133 -2.07 -0.04 -9.65
CA ASN A 133 -2.94 0.30 -8.51
C ASN A 133 -2.75 1.75 -8.05
N LEU A 134 -2.13 2.58 -8.89
CA LEU A 134 -1.93 4.01 -8.65
C LEU A 134 -3.14 4.80 -9.16
N ASP A 135 -3.61 5.75 -8.35
CA ASP A 135 -4.63 6.73 -8.75
C ASP A 135 -4.03 7.89 -9.57
N PHE A 136 -3.01 7.61 -10.38
CA PHE A 136 -2.26 8.59 -11.16
C PHE A 136 -2.13 8.15 -12.61
N ASN A 137 -2.01 9.14 -13.52
CA ASN A 137 -1.72 8.87 -14.92
C ASN A 137 -0.40 8.11 -15.06
N VAL A 138 -0.28 7.41 -16.20
CA VAL A 138 0.94 6.68 -16.58
C VAL A 138 2.15 7.60 -16.45
N PRO A 139 3.08 7.30 -15.53
CA PRO A 139 4.22 8.16 -15.35
C PRO A 139 5.20 7.97 -16.51
N ARG A 140 5.82 9.07 -16.93
CA ARG A 140 7.03 9.04 -17.75
C ARG A 140 8.19 8.56 -16.87
N PHE A 141 9.17 7.88 -17.43
CA PHE A 141 10.42 7.63 -16.72
C PHE A 141 11.63 7.88 -17.60
N ASP A 142 12.73 8.29 -16.96
CA ASP A 142 13.92 8.76 -17.63
C ASP A 142 15.19 8.18 -17.02
N TRP A 143 16.24 8.15 -17.84
CA TRP A 143 17.61 7.97 -17.40
C TRP A 143 18.44 9.17 -17.85
N VAL A 144 19.29 9.68 -16.96
CA VAL A 144 20.22 10.77 -17.24
C VAL A 144 21.65 10.29 -16.99
N ASP A 145 22.47 10.33 -18.04
CA ASP A 145 23.92 10.30 -17.89
C ASP A 145 24.41 11.71 -17.55
N ASN A 146 25.02 11.83 -16.37
CA ASN A 146 25.69 13.03 -15.92
C ASN A 146 27.19 12.85 -16.19
N HIS A 147 27.71 13.52 -17.20
CA HIS A 147 29.14 13.47 -17.56
C HIS A 147 29.99 14.43 -16.71
N ALA A 148 29.35 15.32 -15.94
CA ALA A 148 29.96 16.16 -14.92
C ALA A 148 30.28 15.39 -13.63
N ALA A 149 30.71 16.08 -12.58
CA ALA A 149 30.91 15.51 -11.24
C ALA A 149 29.60 15.13 -10.51
N LYS A 150 28.48 14.97 -11.23
CA LYS A 150 27.18 14.57 -10.68
C LYS A 150 26.94 13.08 -10.96
N PRO A 151 26.30 12.35 -10.04
CA PRO A 151 25.95 10.95 -10.25
C PRO A 151 24.87 10.81 -11.32
N ASN A 152 24.91 9.74 -12.12
CA ASN A 152 23.82 9.40 -13.03
C ASN A 152 22.53 9.11 -12.25
N GLU A 153 21.37 9.39 -12.85
CA GLU A 153 20.09 9.25 -12.16
C GLU A 153 18.99 8.65 -13.03
N PHE A 154 18.20 7.78 -12.40
CA PHE A 154 16.92 7.28 -12.90
C PHE A 154 15.79 8.09 -12.28
N SER A 155 14.78 8.48 -13.04
CA SER A 155 13.65 9.22 -12.50
C SER A 155 12.30 8.75 -13.01
N VAL A 156 11.28 8.92 -12.17
CA VAL A 156 9.88 8.67 -12.51
C VAL A 156 9.12 9.99 -12.40
N HIS A 157 8.40 10.38 -13.44
CA HIS A 157 7.67 11.64 -13.56
C HIS A 157 6.16 11.42 -13.49
N PHE A 158 5.53 11.92 -12.43
CA PHE A 158 4.09 11.94 -12.28
C PHE A 158 3.53 13.28 -12.79
N SER A 159 2.50 13.24 -13.65
CA SER A 159 1.99 14.44 -14.32
C SER A 159 1.14 15.36 -13.45
N ASN A 160 0.70 14.92 -12.26
CA ASN A 160 -0.20 15.68 -11.41
C ASN A 160 0.58 16.41 -10.29
N GLN A 161 0.65 17.74 -10.39
CA GLN A 161 1.34 18.62 -9.44
C GLN A 161 0.37 19.35 -8.50
N SER A 162 -0.90 18.94 -8.42
CA SER A 162 -1.86 19.60 -7.54
C SER A 162 -1.48 19.43 -6.06
N PRO A 163 -1.84 20.37 -5.17
CA PRO A 163 -1.60 20.24 -3.74
C PRO A 163 -2.18 18.95 -3.13
N GLU A 164 -3.33 18.48 -3.63
CA GLU A 164 -3.97 17.22 -3.21
C GLU A 164 -3.19 15.99 -3.69
N ALA A 165 -2.50 16.11 -4.83
CA ALA A 165 -1.63 15.06 -5.36
C ALA A 165 -0.34 14.92 -4.53
N ARG A 166 0.14 15.99 -3.88
CA ARG A 166 1.38 15.97 -3.08
C ARG A 166 1.36 14.92 -2.00
N GLU A 167 0.36 14.94 -1.12
CA GLU A 167 0.27 13.99 0.00
C GLU A 167 0.19 12.54 -0.51
N LYS A 168 -0.64 12.31 -1.53
CA LYS A 168 -0.82 10.98 -2.14
C LYS A 168 0.43 10.48 -2.86
N LEU A 169 1.14 11.35 -3.58
CA LEU A 169 2.38 11.01 -4.27
C LEU A 169 3.51 10.78 -3.28
N SER A 170 3.70 11.64 -2.27
CA SER A 170 4.70 11.42 -1.21
C SER A 170 4.47 10.09 -0.49
N ALA A 171 3.21 9.70 -0.22
CA ALA A 171 2.91 8.39 0.37
C ALA A 171 3.41 7.20 -0.48
N ILE A 172 3.60 7.39 -1.79
CA ILE A 172 4.16 6.41 -2.73
C ILE A 172 5.67 6.59 -2.85
N THR A 173 6.11 7.81 -3.18
CA THR A 173 7.47 8.09 -3.64
C THR A 173 8.47 8.11 -2.50
N ASP A 174 8.06 8.39 -1.25
CA ASP A 174 8.93 8.32 -0.07
C ASP A 174 9.31 6.86 0.30
N LYS A 175 8.57 5.87 -0.22
CA LYS A 175 8.86 4.43 -0.03
C LYS A 175 10.04 3.98 -0.89
N LYS A 176 10.59 2.80 -0.58
CA LYS A 176 11.65 2.19 -1.40
C LYS A 176 11.07 1.70 -2.72
N LEU A 177 11.79 1.95 -3.80
CA LEU A 177 11.47 1.42 -5.12
C LEU A 177 12.30 0.17 -5.40
N THR A 178 11.63 -0.90 -5.81
CA THR A 178 12.22 -2.04 -6.48
C THR A 178 11.63 -2.15 -7.88
N ILE A 179 12.48 -2.31 -8.89
CA ILE A 179 12.05 -2.54 -10.27
C ILE A 179 12.39 -3.98 -10.66
N THR A 180 11.45 -4.71 -11.24
CA THR A 180 11.71 -6.05 -11.79
C THR A 180 11.60 -6.02 -13.31
N VAL A 181 12.61 -6.54 -14.00
CA VAL A 181 12.63 -6.70 -15.47
C VAL A 181 13.10 -8.11 -15.80
N LYS A 182 12.32 -8.85 -16.61
CA LYS A 182 12.61 -10.26 -16.98
C LYS A 182 12.85 -11.17 -15.75
N GLY A 183 12.14 -10.91 -14.65
CA GLY A 183 12.26 -11.68 -13.40
C GLY A 183 13.49 -11.34 -12.55
N ILE A 184 14.33 -10.39 -12.97
CA ILE A 184 15.47 -9.89 -12.19
C ILE A 184 15.02 -8.65 -11.42
N GLU A 185 15.23 -8.66 -10.10
CA GLU A 185 14.92 -7.53 -9.22
C GLU A 185 16.10 -6.57 -9.09
N TYR A 186 15.81 -5.28 -9.18
CA TYR A 186 16.73 -4.16 -9.03
C TYR A 186 16.20 -3.29 -7.87
N PRO A 187 16.70 -3.48 -6.65
CA PRO A 187 16.29 -2.68 -5.49
C PRO A 187 16.98 -1.31 -5.53
N LEU A 188 16.28 -0.30 -6.03
CA LEU A 188 16.79 1.08 -6.14
C LEU A 188 16.83 1.80 -4.79
N GLY A 189 16.00 1.37 -3.84
CA GLY A 189 15.95 1.97 -2.50
C GLY A 189 15.14 3.27 -2.49
N HIS A 190 15.50 4.20 -1.62
CA HIS A 190 14.82 5.50 -1.51
C HIS A 190 15.29 6.46 -2.62
N HIS A 191 14.41 7.37 -3.00
CA HIS A 191 14.77 8.48 -3.86
C HIS A 191 15.76 9.43 -3.16
N THR A 192 16.42 10.30 -3.93
CA THR A 192 17.37 11.27 -3.40
C THR A 192 16.64 12.37 -2.62
N PRO A 193 17.22 12.88 -1.51
CA PRO A 193 16.55 13.87 -0.67
C PRO A 193 16.21 15.20 -1.36
N ASP A 194 16.92 15.52 -2.44
CA ASP A 194 16.74 16.74 -3.24
C ASP A 194 15.70 16.58 -4.36
N SER A 195 15.11 15.40 -4.56
CA SER A 195 14.11 15.18 -5.59
C SER A 195 12.70 15.57 -5.14
N ASP A 196 11.90 16.11 -6.04
CA ASP A 196 10.51 16.44 -5.77
C ASP A 196 9.62 15.19 -5.67
N TYR A 197 8.54 15.28 -4.89
CA TYR A 197 7.57 14.20 -4.69
C TYR A 197 6.94 13.65 -5.98
N HIS A 198 6.81 14.48 -7.02
CA HIS A 198 6.25 14.12 -8.33
C HIS A 198 7.35 13.78 -9.36
N HIS A 199 8.62 13.88 -8.97
CA HIS A 199 9.77 13.56 -9.77
C HIS A 199 10.87 12.92 -8.90
N PRO A 200 10.60 11.77 -8.24
CA PRO A 200 11.60 11.06 -7.46
C PRO A 200 12.77 10.61 -8.34
N ARG A 201 13.99 10.85 -7.86
CA ARG A 201 15.25 10.50 -8.53
C ARG A 201 15.97 9.42 -7.73
N TYR A 202 16.56 8.44 -8.41
CA TYR A 202 17.22 7.28 -7.81
C TYR A 202 18.63 7.15 -8.39
N GLN A 203 19.58 6.81 -7.54
CA GLN A 203 21.00 6.74 -7.87
C GLN A 203 21.63 5.45 -7.33
N GLY A 204 22.83 5.11 -7.82
CA GLY A 204 23.57 3.92 -7.40
C GLY A 204 23.56 2.80 -8.43
N SER A 205 24.26 1.70 -8.12
CA SER A 205 24.56 0.63 -9.08
C SER A 205 23.32 -0.06 -9.66
N GLU A 206 22.26 -0.22 -8.87
CA GLU A 206 21.01 -0.81 -9.38
C GLU A 206 20.26 0.16 -10.30
N ALA A 207 20.30 1.47 -10.02
CA ALA A 207 19.75 2.48 -10.91
C ALA A 207 20.53 2.53 -12.25
N GLU A 208 21.85 2.39 -12.23
CA GLU A 208 22.67 2.32 -13.46
C GLU A 208 22.32 1.13 -14.36
N LYS A 209 22.07 -0.04 -13.77
CA LYS A 209 21.61 -1.21 -14.51
C LYS A 209 20.25 -0.95 -15.17
N ILE A 210 19.31 -0.33 -14.44
CA ILE A 210 18.04 0.11 -15.01
C ILE A 210 18.25 1.13 -16.13
N GLY A 211 19.17 2.09 -15.96
CA GLY A 211 19.57 3.04 -17.01
C GLY A 211 19.97 2.35 -18.30
N GLY A 212 20.81 1.31 -18.22
CA GLY A 212 21.17 0.48 -19.37
C GLY A 212 19.95 -0.15 -20.07
N LEU A 213 18.94 -0.59 -19.32
CA LEU A 213 17.69 -1.14 -19.86
C LEU A 213 16.80 -0.06 -20.49
N VAL A 214 16.77 1.15 -19.91
CA VAL A 214 16.06 2.29 -20.51
C VAL A 214 16.65 2.64 -21.87
N LYS A 215 17.99 2.67 -21.98
CA LYS A 215 18.73 2.98 -23.23
C LYS A 215 18.55 1.95 -24.34
N ALA A 216 18.16 0.71 -24.02
CA ALA A 216 18.06 -0.36 -25.00
C ALA A 216 17.04 -0.03 -26.10
N GLN A 217 17.50 0.16 -27.35
CA GLN A 217 16.63 0.65 -28.44
C GLN A 217 15.71 -0.42 -29.04
N PHE A 218 15.93 -1.70 -28.74
CA PHE A 218 15.23 -2.81 -29.39
C PHE A 218 14.63 -3.78 -28.39
N GLY A 219 13.44 -4.29 -28.75
CA GLY A 219 12.71 -5.29 -28.00
C GLY A 219 11.81 -4.69 -26.92
N THR A 220 10.71 -5.40 -26.64
CA THR A 220 9.82 -5.04 -25.55
C THR A 220 10.41 -5.47 -24.21
N LEU A 221 10.53 -4.53 -23.28
CA LEU A 221 10.92 -4.79 -21.89
C LEU A 221 9.75 -4.46 -20.98
N ARG A 222 9.34 -5.43 -20.16
CA ARG A 222 8.33 -5.21 -19.12
C ARG A 222 8.99 -4.79 -17.82
N PHE A 223 8.66 -3.59 -17.36
CA PHE A 223 9.09 -3.01 -16.10
C PHE A 223 7.97 -3.16 -15.08
N HIS A 224 8.26 -3.84 -13.97
CA HIS A 224 7.39 -3.91 -12.80
C HIS A 224 7.96 -3.00 -11.72
N PHE A 225 7.34 -1.85 -11.50
CA PHE A 225 7.69 -0.93 -10.43
C PHE A 225 6.92 -1.33 -9.17
N LYS A 226 7.62 -1.41 -8.05
CA LYS A 226 7.06 -1.70 -6.75
C LYS A 226 7.60 -0.72 -5.72
N TRP A 227 6.74 0.15 -5.20
CA TRP A 227 7.05 0.97 -4.02
C TRP A 227 6.57 0.27 -2.75
N HIS A 228 7.47 0.09 -1.79
CA HIS A 228 7.22 -0.66 -0.56
C HIS A 228 8.06 -0.14 0.62
N ASP A 229 7.63 -0.49 1.83
CA ASP A 229 8.38 -0.22 3.07
C ASP A 229 9.60 -1.16 3.24
#